data_AF-A0A355FE30-F1
#
_entry.id   AF-A0A355FE30-F1
#
_cell.length_a   1.000
_cell.length_b   1.000
_cell.length_c   1.000
_cell.angle_alpha   90.00
_cell.angle_beta   90.00
_cell.angle_gamma   90.00
#
_symmetry.space_group_name_H-M   'P 1'
#
loop_
_entity.id
_entity.type
_entity.pdbx_description
1 polymer ?
#
loop_
_entity_poly.entity_id
_entity_poly.type
_entity_poly.pdbx_seq_one_letter_code
_entity_poly.pdbx_strand_id
1 'polypeptide(L)'
;MEATLNELIKKGCEIKNDMIFIKSPHQSLLSLPSDDYKFKDVQEFEIWRNKCVRFLSVNFKNDICVDAFRKVIEHMDFRIAPEYMDEFIGILESCKSYPDIIEKNDKKHDTSMPINISVNQSQSQSQSQQIAVSIFLDAIKDELTGKQLKELQSICKEEKNPQKAKSRIIEKIKSFGEDVLSNIIANIIMNPSILEFFYLETII
;
A
#
# COMPACT_ATOMS: atom_id res chain seq x y z
N MET A 1 6.76 -28.22 -12.22
CA MET A 1 6.58 -26.76 -12.13
C MET A 1 5.23 -26.36 -12.71
N GLU A 2 4.94 -26.75 -13.96
CA GLU A 2 3.67 -26.48 -14.63
C GLU A 2 2.42 -27.06 -13.92
N ALA A 3 2.53 -28.28 -13.39
CA ALA A 3 1.44 -28.92 -12.63
C ALA A 3 1.00 -28.08 -11.41
N THR A 4 1.94 -27.51 -10.67
CA THR A 4 1.67 -26.69 -9.47
C THR A 4 1.06 -25.33 -9.83
N LEU A 5 1.46 -24.72 -10.97
CA LEU A 5 0.86 -23.46 -11.42
C LEU A 5 -0.59 -23.65 -11.88
N ASN A 6 -0.87 -24.73 -12.62
CA ASN A 6 -2.24 -25.08 -13.03
C ASN A 6 -3.16 -25.33 -11.83
N GLU A 7 -2.65 -25.97 -10.77
CA GLU A 7 -3.39 -26.17 -9.52
C GLU A 7 -3.71 -24.83 -8.83
N LEU A 8 -2.76 -23.90 -8.77
CA LEU A 8 -2.97 -22.58 -8.20
C LEU A 8 -4.01 -21.77 -9.00
N ILE A 9 -3.95 -21.81 -10.32
CA ILE A 9 -4.93 -21.16 -11.21
C ILE A 9 -6.33 -21.75 -10.97
N LYS A 10 -6.44 -23.08 -11.02
CA LYS A 10 -7.71 -23.78 -10.80
C LYS A 10 -8.30 -23.41 -9.45
N LYS A 11 -7.48 -23.38 -8.38
CA LYS A 11 -7.94 -23.02 -7.04
C LYS A 11 -8.42 -21.57 -6.95
N GLY A 12 -7.75 -20.65 -7.66
CA GLY A 12 -8.18 -19.26 -7.77
C GLY A 12 -9.57 -19.14 -8.40
N CYS A 13 -9.83 -19.87 -9.49
CA CYS A 13 -11.15 -19.93 -10.12
C CYS A 13 -12.24 -20.50 -9.21
N GLU A 14 -11.92 -21.54 -8.43
CA GLU A 14 -12.85 -22.10 -7.44
C GLU A 14 -13.22 -21.06 -6.37
N ILE A 15 -12.22 -20.37 -5.80
CA ILE A 15 -12.43 -19.32 -4.79
C ILE A 15 -13.31 -18.19 -5.35
N LYS A 16 -13.06 -17.76 -6.60
CA LYS A 16 -13.87 -16.75 -7.28
C LYS A 16 -15.34 -17.18 -7.40
N ASN A 17 -15.58 -18.41 -7.86
CA ASN A 17 -16.94 -18.93 -8.08
C ASN A 17 -17.71 -19.11 -6.77
N ASP A 18 -17.00 -19.33 -5.66
CA ASP A 18 -17.57 -19.48 -4.33
C ASP A 18 -17.85 -18.15 -3.63
N MET A 19 -17.49 -17.00 -4.22
CA MET A 19 -17.76 -15.68 -3.64
C MET A 19 -19.27 -15.43 -3.47
N ILE A 20 -19.63 -14.82 -2.34
CA ILE A 20 -21.01 -14.60 -1.95
C ILE A 20 -21.35 -13.13 -2.18
N PHE A 21 -22.35 -12.89 -3.02
CA PHE A 21 -22.93 -11.56 -3.22
C PHE A 21 -23.65 -11.09 -1.96
N ILE A 22 -23.37 -9.85 -1.56
CA ILE A 22 -23.98 -9.18 -0.41
C ILE A 22 -24.93 -8.10 -0.94
N LYS A 23 -26.22 -8.26 -0.64
CA LYS A 23 -27.19 -7.17 -0.85
C LYS A 23 -26.97 -6.10 0.21
N SER A 24 -26.64 -4.89 -0.22
CA SER A 24 -26.46 -3.75 0.68
C SER A 24 -27.78 -3.41 1.39
N PRO A 25 -27.82 -3.31 2.74
CA PRO A 25 -29.05 -3.10 3.51
C PRO A 25 -29.62 -1.69 3.41
N HIS A 26 -28.86 -0.72 2.89
CA HIS A 26 -29.28 0.67 2.72
C HIS A 26 -29.31 1.05 1.25
N GLN A 27 -30.45 0.84 0.59
CA GLN A 27 -30.77 1.54 -0.65
C GLN A 27 -31.16 2.98 -0.31
N SER A 28 -30.17 3.85 -0.09
CA SER A 28 -30.42 5.29 -0.18
C SER A 28 -30.68 5.65 -1.63
N LEU A 29 -31.70 6.48 -1.91
CA LEU A 29 -32.10 6.94 -3.25
C LEU A 29 -30.99 7.64 -4.09
N LEU A 30 -29.79 7.81 -3.52
CA LEU A 30 -28.64 8.51 -4.10
C LEU A 30 -27.35 7.67 -4.15
N SER A 31 -27.33 6.44 -3.63
CA SER A 31 -26.16 5.55 -3.76
C SER A 31 -26.29 4.69 -5.00
N LEU A 32 -25.32 4.80 -5.93
CA LEU A 32 -25.16 3.81 -7.00
C LEU A 32 -25.07 2.42 -6.36
N PRO A 33 -25.75 1.39 -6.89
CA PRO A 33 -25.59 0.04 -6.39
C PRO A 33 -24.12 -0.36 -6.56
N SER A 34 -23.41 -0.47 -5.45
CA SER A 34 -22.14 -1.18 -5.43
C SER A 34 -22.45 -2.64 -5.10
N ASP A 35 -22.14 -3.52 -6.03
CA ASP A 35 -22.26 -4.95 -5.82
C ASP A 35 -21.14 -5.37 -4.86
N ASP A 36 -21.47 -5.51 -3.58
CA ASP A 36 -20.52 -5.92 -2.55
C ASP A 36 -20.42 -7.45 -2.54
N TYR A 37 -19.21 -8.00 -2.43
CA TYR A 37 -18.99 -9.43 -2.27
C TYR A 37 -18.18 -9.73 -1.01
N LYS A 38 -18.22 -10.98 -0.57
CA LYS A 38 -17.27 -11.54 0.38
C LYS A 38 -16.81 -12.91 -0.07
N PHE A 39 -15.62 -13.30 0.40
CA PHE A 39 -15.20 -14.69 0.32
C PHE A 39 -16.08 -15.55 1.23
N LYS A 40 -16.47 -16.72 0.72
CA LYS A 40 -17.14 -17.76 1.50
C LYS A 40 -16.24 -18.27 2.63
N ASP A 41 -14.95 -18.43 2.33
CA ASP A 41 -13.91 -18.76 3.30
C ASP A 41 -12.71 -17.82 3.10
N VAL A 42 -12.54 -16.89 4.04
CA VAL A 42 -11.44 -15.93 4.03
C VAL A 42 -10.10 -16.62 4.29
N GLN A 43 -10.07 -17.65 5.14
CA GLN A 43 -8.85 -18.38 5.46
C GLN A 43 -8.36 -19.16 4.23
N GLU A 44 -9.27 -19.76 3.48
CA GLU A 44 -8.95 -20.45 2.23
C GLU A 44 -8.30 -19.51 1.20
N PHE A 45 -8.86 -18.31 1.03
CA PHE A 45 -8.27 -17.26 0.20
C PHE A 45 -6.88 -16.85 0.69
N GLU A 46 -6.72 -16.60 1.99
CA GLU A 46 -5.43 -16.22 2.59
C GLU A 46 -4.36 -17.31 2.43
N ILE A 47 -4.72 -18.58 2.56
CA ILE A 47 -3.81 -19.69 2.31
C ILE A 47 -3.40 -19.73 0.84
N TRP A 48 -4.37 -19.60 -0.07
CA TRP A 48 -4.11 -19.62 -1.51
C TRP A 48 -3.21 -18.46 -1.93
N ARG A 49 -3.50 -17.22 -1.52
CA ARG A 49 -2.70 -16.04 -1.90
C ARG A 49 -1.24 -16.18 -1.46
N ASN A 50 -1.00 -16.71 -0.25
CA ASN A 50 0.35 -16.89 0.29
C ASN A 50 1.11 -17.98 -0.47
N LYS A 51 0.43 -19.05 -0.88
CA LYS A 51 1.00 -20.08 -1.77
C LYS A 51 1.39 -19.49 -3.12
N CYS A 52 0.53 -18.67 -3.74
CA CYS A 52 0.83 -17.99 -5.00
C CYS A 52 2.07 -17.09 -4.88
N VAL A 53 2.13 -16.22 -3.86
CA VAL A 53 3.29 -15.33 -3.64
C VAL A 53 4.57 -16.13 -3.47
N ARG A 54 4.56 -17.22 -2.70
CA ARG A 54 5.72 -18.09 -2.51
C ARG A 54 6.13 -18.78 -3.80
N PHE A 55 5.17 -19.33 -4.54
CA PHE A 55 5.43 -19.97 -5.82
C PHE A 55 6.05 -18.99 -6.83
N LEU A 56 5.45 -17.82 -7.02
CA LEU A 56 5.94 -16.79 -7.93
C LEU A 56 7.34 -16.30 -7.53
N SER A 57 7.58 -16.08 -6.24
CA SER A 57 8.89 -15.60 -5.76
C SER A 57 10.03 -16.62 -5.97
N VAL A 58 9.71 -17.92 -6.01
CA VAL A 58 10.69 -19.00 -6.23
C VAL A 58 10.93 -19.24 -7.71
N ASN A 59 9.87 -19.27 -8.52
CA ASN A 59 9.94 -19.71 -9.93
C ASN A 59 10.07 -18.54 -10.92
N PHE A 60 9.64 -17.34 -10.55
CA PHE A 60 9.64 -16.13 -11.37
C PHE A 60 10.41 -15.00 -10.66
N LYS A 61 11.54 -15.35 -10.04
CA LYS A 61 12.34 -14.39 -9.27
C LYS A 61 12.74 -13.19 -10.15
N ASN A 62 12.53 -11.97 -9.64
CA ASN A 62 12.78 -10.69 -10.32
C ASN A 62 11.89 -10.40 -11.55
N ASP A 63 10.90 -11.23 -11.83
CA ASP A 63 9.92 -10.98 -12.88
C ASP A 63 8.89 -9.92 -12.48
N ILE A 64 8.37 -9.18 -13.47
CA ILE A 64 7.30 -8.21 -13.31
C ILE A 64 6.01 -8.81 -12.71
N CYS A 65 5.75 -10.10 -12.92
CA CYS A 65 4.53 -10.78 -12.48
C CYS A 65 4.43 -10.89 -10.96
N VAL A 66 5.57 -11.04 -10.27
CA VAL A 66 5.61 -11.13 -8.80
C VAL A 66 5.15 -9.81 -8.19
N ASP A 67 5.57 -8.69 -8.78
CA ASP A 67 5.19 -7.36 -8.31
C ASP A 67 3.78 -6.98 -8.74
N ALA A 68 3.35 -7.38 -9.94
CA ALA A 68 1.97 -7.24 -10.35
C ALA A 68 1.04 -7.92 -9.35
N PHE A 69 1.35 -9.16 -8.95
CA PHE A 69 0.55 -9.91 -7.98
C PHE A 69 0.51 -9.21 -6.60
N ARG A 70 1.65 -8.70 -6.14
CA ARG A 70 1.71 -7.94 -4.87
C ARG A 70 0.94 -6.63 -4.93
N LYS A 71 0.93 -5.93 -6.06
CA LYS A 71 0.15 -4.70 -6.21
C LYS A 71 -1.35 -4.96 -6.13
N VAL A 72 -1.85 -6.06 -6.68
CA VAL A 72 -3.26 -6.43 -6.52
C VAL A 72 -3.60 -6.66 -5.05
N ILE A 73 -2.69 -7.27 -4.28
CA ILE A 73 -2.82 -7.41 -2.82
C ILE A 73 -2.89 -6.03 -2.12
N GLU A 74 -2.02 -5.09 -2.49
CA GLU A 74 -1.94 -3.76 -1.87
C GLU A 74 -3.17 -2.90 -2.16
N HIS A 75 -3.74 -3.00 -3.36
CA HIS A 75 -4.91 -2.22 -3.77
C HIS A 75 -6.25 -2.88 -3.42
N MET A 76 -6.25 -4.12 -2.93
CA MET A 76 -7.48 -4.79 -2.52
C MET A 76 -8.12 -4.05 -1.35
N ASP A 77 -9.25 -3.40 -1.63
CA ASP A 77 -10.06 -2.67 -0.64
C ASP A 77 -10.87 -3.64 0.25
N PHE A 78 -11.41 -3.13 1.36
CA PHE A 78 -12.36 -3.86 2.21
C PHE A 78 -13.62 -4.28 1.45
N ARG A 79 -13.94 -3.58 0.35
CA ARG A 79 -14.93 -4.00 -0.65
C ARG A 79 -14.29 -5.00 -1.60
N ILE A 80 -14.46 -6.27 -1.28
CA ILE A 80 -14.00 -7.38 -2.11
C ILE A 80 -14.86 -7.40 -3.37
N ALA A 81 -14.22 -7.23 -4.51
CA ALA A 81 -14.82 -7.30 -5.84
C ALA A 81 -14.27 -8.53 -6.60
N PRO A 82 -15.08 -9.33 -7.31
CA PRO A 82 -14.62 -10.51 -8.07
C PRO A 82 -13.51 -10.20 -9.09
N GLU A 83 -13.41 -8.94 -9.53
CA GLU A 83 -12.41 -8.43 -10.46
C GLU A 83 -10.99 -8.56 -9.90
N TYR A 84 -10.79 -8.44 -8.58
CA TYR A 84 -9.48 -8.71 -7.97
C TYR A 84 -9.05 -10.17 -8.16
N MET A 85 -10.00 -11.11 -8.11
CA MET A 85 -9.70 -12.52 -8.40
C MET A 85 -9.36 -12.71 -9.88
N ASP A 86 -10.04 -12.01 -10.79
CA ASP A 86 -9.70 -12.02 -12.21
C ASP A 86 -8.29 -11.50 -12.48
N GLU A 87 -7.88 -10.43 -11.79
CA GLU A 87 -6.52 -9.91 -11.90
C GLU A 87 -5.46 -10.92 -11.42
N PHE A 88 -5.67 -11.55 -10.25
CA PHE A 88 -4.75 -12.59 -9.78
C PHE A 88 -4.66 -13.77 -10.75
N ILE A 89 -5.80 -14.27 -11.22
CA ILE A 89 -5.86 -15.40 -12.15
C ILE A 89 -5.17 -15.02 -13.46
N GLY A 90 -5.42 -13.80 -13.99
CA GLY A 90 -4.79 -13.29 -15.20
C GLY A 90 -3.26 -13.20 -15.10
N ILE A 91 -2.73 -12.79 -13.94
CA ILE A 91 -1.28 -12.77 -13.71
C ILE A 91 -0.71 -14.20 -13.70
N LEU A 92 -1.39 -15.16 -13.06
CA LEU A 92 -0.92 -16.55 -13.05
C LEU A 92 -0.98 -17.19 -14.45
N GLU A 93 -2.04 -16.90 -15.22
CA GLU A 93 -2.18 -17.38 -16.61
C GLU A 93 -1.16 -16.75 -17.56
N SER A 94 -0.75 -15.49 -17.32
CA SER A 94 0.32 -14.87 -18.11
C SER A 94 1.67 -15.55 -17.85
N CYS A 95 1.99 -15.86 -16.59
CA CYS A 95 3.18 -16.62 -16.20
C CYS A 95 3.21 -18.02 -16.82
N LYS A 96 2.03 -18.64 -17.01
CA LYS A 96 1.89 -19.94 -17.66
C LYS A 96 2.11 -19.84 -19.17
N SER A 97 1.51 -18.83 -19.80
CA SER A 97 1.56 -18.65 -21.27
C SER A 97 2.92 -18.14 -21.76
N TYR A 98 3.58 -17.34 -20.93
CA TYR A 98 4.89 -16.74 -21.21
C TYR A 98 5.79 -16.92 -19.98
N PRO A 99 6.44 -18.08 -19.84
CA PRO A 99 7.20 -18.41 -18.63
C PRO A 99 8.57 -17.72 -18.56
N ASP A 100 8.99 -17.05 -19.63
CA ASP A 100 10.29 -16.38 -19.70
C ASP A 100 10.33 -15.16 -18.76
N ILE A 101 11.42 -15.06 -17.99
CA ILE A 101 11.59 -13.98 -17.02
C ILE A 101 11.84 -12.65 -17.75
N ILE A 102 10.99 -11.67 -17.48
CA ILE A 102 11.16 -10.28 -17.90
C ILE A 102 11.78 -9.51 -16.74
N GLU A 103 13.11 -9.41 -16.73
CA GLU A 103 13.83 -8.65 -15.73
C GLU A 103 13.51 -7.15 -15.83
N LYS A 104 13.43 -6.49 -14.68
CA LYS A 104 13.33 -5.03 -14.65
C LYS A 104 14.62 -4.40 -15.17
N ASN A 105 14.46 -3.44 -16.08
CA ASN A 105 15.55 -2.55 -16.49
C ASN A 105 15.80 -1.50 -15.37
N ASP A 106 16.46 -1.93 -14.28
CA ASP A 106 16.95 -1.01 -13.27
C ASP A 106 18.23 -0.32 -13.80
N LYS A 107 18.08 0.70 -14.64
CA LYS A 107 19.17 1.65 -14.87
C LYS A 107 19.35 2.51 -13.61
N LYS A 108 19.99 1.95 -12.59
CA LYS A 108 20.60 2.70 -11.50
C LYS A 108 22.03 3.06 -11.90
N HIS A 109 22.31 4.36 -11.84
CA HIS A 109 23.62 4.94 -12.08
C HIS A 109 24.66 4.32 -11.14
N ASP A 110 25.81 3.94 -11.70
CA ASP A 110 26.99 3.41 -11.02
C ASP A 110 27.37 4.24 -9.79
N THR A 111 27.57 3.57 -8.66
CA THR A 111 28.67 3.85 -7.73
C THR A 111 29.11 2.54 -7.08
N SER A 112 30.27 2.06 -7.51
CA SER A 112 31.00 0.92 -6.95
C SER A 112 31.32 1.09 -5.47
N MET A 113 31.06 0.07 -4.64
CA MET A 113 31.99 -0.52 -3.65
C MET A 113 31.33 -1.73 -2.92
N PRO A 114 32.12 -2.65 -2.35
CA PRO A 114 31.85 -4.08 -2.37
C PRO A 114 30.88 -4.57 -1.30
N ILE A 115 30.32 -5.75 -1.61
CA ILE A 115 29.37 -6.54 -0.84
C ILE A 115 29.79 -6.66 0.64
N ASN A 116 28.96 -6.12 1.54
CA ASN A 116 28.79 -6.69 2.87
C ASN A 116 27.36 -7.21 2.98
N ILE A 117 27.22 -8.50 3.27
CA ILE A 117 25.95 -9.20 3.38
C ILE A 117 25.26 -8.73 4.66
N SER A 118 24.23 -7.90 4.53
CA SER A 118 23.20 -7.68 5.55
C SER A 118 21.84 -7.55 4.86
N VAL A 119 21.33 -8.68 4.35
CA VAL A 119 19.97 -8.77 3.80
C VAL A 119 19.03 -9.19 4.93
N ASN A 120 18.67 -8.23 5.78
CA ASN A 120 17.44 -8.29 6.58
C ASN A 120 16.96 -6.92 7.10
N GLN A 121 17.64 -5.81 6.80
CA GLN A 121 17.25 -4.48 7.31
C GLN A 121 16.53 -3.58 6.29
N SER A 122 16.64 -3.81 4.98
CA SER A 122 16.08 -2.87 4.00
C SER A 122 14.57 -3.00 3.77
N GLN A 123 13.98 -4.18 4.05
CA GLN A 123 12.54 -4.40 3.85
C GLN A 123 11.70 -3.92 5.04
N SER A 124 12.21 -4.04 6.26
CA SER A 124 11.61 -3.38 7.44
C SER A 124 11.79 -1.87 7.41
N GLN A 125 12.92 -1.36 6.87
CA GLN A 125 13.18 0.07 6.85
C GLN A 125 12.28 0.84 5.87
N SER A 126 11.98 0.31 4.68
CA SER A 126 11.03 0.97 3.76
C SER A 126 9.60 0.95 4.28
N GLN A 127 9.20 -0.15 4.95
CA GLN A 127 7.85 -0.31 5.50
C GLN A 127 7.65 0.54 6.77
N SER A 128 8.63 0.57 7.68
CA SER A 128 8.63 1.47 8.84
C SER A 128 8.66 2.94 8.43
N GLN A 129 9.37 3.31 7.35
CA GLN A 129 9.34 4.67 6.82
C GLN A 129 7.99 5.05 6.22
N GLN A 130 7.33 4.14 5.49
CA GLN A 130 5.99 4.38 4.95
C GLN A 130 4.94 4.53 6.06
N ILE A 131 5.01 3.69 7.10
CA ILE A 131 4.15 3.78 8.29
C ILE A 131 4.40 5.08 9.06
N ALA A 132 5.65 5.49 9.23
CA ALA A 132 5.97 6.77 9.87
C ALA A 132 5.38 7.94 9.06
N VAL A 133 5.59 7.95 7.74
CA VAL A 133 5.07 9.01 6.85
C VAL A 133 3.54 9.05 6.85
N SER A 134 2.83 7.92 6.87
CA SER A 134 1.37 7.92 6.93
C SER A 134 0.84 8.54 8.22
N ILE A 135 1.44 8.22 9.36
CA ILE A 135 1.06 8.79 10.67
C ILE A 135 1.16 10.33 10.65
N PHE A 136 2.26 10.87 10.11
CA PHE A 136 2.41 12.33 9.98
C PHE A 136 1.40 12.92 9.00
N LEU A 137 1.13 12.26 7.87
CA LEU A 137 0.19 12.77 6.87
C LEU A 137 -1.24 12.78 7.38
N ASP A 138 -1.65 11.78 8.17
CA ASP A 138 -3.00 11.70 8.72
C ASP A 138 -3.21 12.79 9.78
N ALA A 139 -2.26 12.98 10.70
CA ALA A 139 -2.33 14.05 11.70
C ALA A 139 -2.37 15.46 11.07
N ILE A 140 -1.69 15.66 9.93
CA ILE A 140 -1.75 16.91 9.17
C ILE A 140 -3.12 17.08 8.49
N LYS A 141 -3.67 16.02 7.89
CA LYS A 141 -4.95 16.09 7.17
C LYS A 141 -6.15 16.32 8.09
N ASP A 142 -6.12 15.77 9.30
CA ASP A 142 -7.23 15.89 10.26
C ASP A 142 -7.42 17.32 10.76
N GLU A 143 -6.34 18.12 10.81
CA GLU A 143 -6.37 19.49 11.31
C GLU A 143 -6.39 20.55 10.20
N LEU A 144 -5.84 20.25 9.03
CA LEU A 144 -5.88 21.18 7.91
C LEU A 144 -7.22 21.12 7.19
N THR A 145 -7.84 22.28 7.03
CA THR A 145 -8.99 22.42 6.13
C THR A 145 -8.59 22.12 4.69
N GLY A 146 -9.57 21.69 3.88
CA GLY A 146 -9.34 21.47 2.44
C GLY A 146 -8.84 22.72 1.69
N LYS A 147 -9.09 23.93 2.20
CA LYS A 147 -8.54 25.17 1.65
C LYS A 147 -7.05 25.32 1.98
N GLN A 148 -6.66 25.11 3.23
CA GLN A 148 -5.26 25.18 3.68
C GLN A 148 -4.39 24.12 2.97
N LEU A 149 -4.91 22.91 2.77
CA LEU A 149 -4.21 21.87 2.01
C LEU A 149 -3.93 22.28 0.56
N LYS A 150 -4.93 22.88 -0.12
CA LYS A 150 -4.78 23.38 -1.49
C LYS A 150 -3.75 24.50 -1.56
N GLU A 151 -3.72 25.39 -0.58
CA GLU A 151 -2.72 26.47 -0.50
C GLU A 151 -1.29 25.92 -0.41
N LEU A 152 -1.06 24.86 0.37
CA LEU A 152 0.25 24.19 0.41
C LEU A 152 0.60 23.49 -0.91
N GLN A 153 -0.36 22.81 -1.54
CA GLN A 153 -0.15 22.16 -2.83
C GLN A 153 0.18 23.16 -3.95
N SER A 154 -0.43 24.35 -3.94
CA SER A 154 -0.13 25.41 -4.91
C SER A 154 1.32 25.88 -4.81
N ILE A 155 1.87 26.01 -3.59
CA ILE A 155 3.28 26.37 -3.40
C ILE A 155 4.20 25.35 -4.09
N CYS A 156 3.92 24.05 -3.95
CA CYS A 156 4.69 22.99 -4.59
C CYS A 156 4.57 22.99 -6.13
N LYS A 157 3.43 23.46 -6.68
CA LYS A 157 3.20 23.54 -8.13
C LYS A 157 3.84 24.78 -8.76
N GLU A 158 3.85 25.89 -8.03
CA GLU A 158 4.32 27.19 -8.50
C GLU A 158 5.84 27.35 -8.34
N GLU A 159 6.42 26.82 -7.26
CA GLU A 159 7.85 26.99 -6.96
C GLU A 159 8.66 25.76 -7.37
N LYS A 160 9.36 25.85 -8.51
CA LYS A 160 10.19 24.77 -9.05
C LYS A 160 11.48 24.55 -8.25
N ASN A 161 11.92 25.52 -7.45
CA ASN A 161 13.10 25.36 -6.59
C ASN A 161 12.72 24.68 -5.25
N PRO A 162 13.23 23.47 -4.95
CA PRO A 162 12.85 22.73 -3.74
C PRO A 162 13.15 23.46 -2.43
N GLN A 163 14.25 24.22 -2.34
CA GLN A 163 14.61 24.92 -1.11
C GLN A 163 13.69 26.12 -0.85
N LYS A 164 13.32 26.83 -1.92
CA LYS A 164 12.40 27.97 -1.84
C LYS A 164 10.96 27.52 -1.58
N ALA A 165 10.55 26.39 -2.15
CA ALA A 165 9.27 25.76 -1.86
C ALA A 165 9.18 25.38 -0.36
N LYS A 166 10.23 24.77 0.20
CA LYS A 166 10.31 24.45 1.64
C LYS A 166 10.13 25.68 2.53
N SER A 167 10.86 26.77 2.25
CA SER A 167 10.74 28.01 3.04
C SER A 167 9.31 28.57 3.02
N ARG A 168 8.70 28.62 1.82
CA ARG A 168 7.32 29.10 1.64
C ARG A 168 6.29 28.22 2.33
N ILE A 169 6.47 26.90 2.30
CA ILE A 169 5.59 25.95 3.01
C ILE A 169 5.66 26.22 4.52
N ILE A 170 6.84 26.40 5.09
CA ILE A 170 7.01 26.66 6.52
C ILE A 170 6.34 27.99 6.92
N GLU A 171 6.58 29.06 6.15
CA GLU A 171 5.91 30.35 6.37
C GLU A 171 4.39 30.22 6.29
N LYS A 172 3.90 29.43 5.34
CA LYS A 172 2.47 29.23 5.14
C LYS A 172 1.83 28.43 6.29
N ILE A 173 2.48 27.36 6.76
CA ILE A 173 2.00 26.59 7.92
C ILE A 173 1.94 27.46 9.16
N LYS A 174 2.96 28.29 9.41
CA LYS A 174 2.95 29.25 10.54
C LYS A 174 1.80 30.24 10.46
N SER A 175 1.38 30.63 9.26
CA SER A 175 0.25 31.56 9.06
C SER A 175 -1.12 30.96 9.40
N PHE A 176 -1.22 29.64 9.59
CA PHE A 176 -2.48 28.97 9.95
C PHE A 176 -2.86 29.12 11.43
N GLY A 177 -1.93 29.60 12.27
CA GLY A 177 -2.16 29.84 13.69
C GLY A 177 -1.57 28.77 14.61
N GLU A 178 -1.28 29.16 15.85
CA GLU A 178 -0.68 28.29 16.86
C GLU A 178 -1.58 27.11 17.24
N ASP A 179 -2.91 27.31 17.26
CA ASP A 179 -3.88 26.26 17.58
C ASP A 179 -3.83 25.10 16.57
N VAL A 180 -3.80 25.41 15.27
CA VAL A 180 -3.72 24.40 14.20
C VAL A 180 -2.40 23.62 14.32
N LEU A 181 -1.30 24.30 14.57
CA LEU A 181 0.00 23.64 14.74
C LEU A 181 0.03 22.76 16.00
N SER A 182 -0.54 23.25 17.10
CA SER A 182 -0.60 22.53 18.39
C SER A 182 -1.45 21.27 18.28
N ASN A 183 -2.59 21.33 17.58
CA ASN A 183 -3.44 20.16 17.36
C ASN A 183 -2.79 19.12 16.44
N ILE A 184 -2.07 19.54 15.39
CA ILE A 184 -1.30 18.61 14.54
C ILE A 184 -0.28 17.85 15.38
N ILE A 185 0.46 18.58 16.24
CA ILE A 185 1.44 17.98 17.16
C ILE A 185 0.74 17.03 18.14
N ALA A 186 -0.41 17.44 18.70
CA ALA A 186 -1.18 16.60 19.60
C ALA A 186 -1.60 15.29 18.92
N ASN A 187 -2.12 15.34 17.70
CA ASN A 187 -2.54 14.15 16.96
C ASN A 187 -1.36 13.24 16.58
N ILE A 188 -0.17 13.80 16.30
CA ILE A 188 1.06 13.02 16.12
C ILE A 188 1.42 12.29 17.42
N ILE A 189 1.47 13.01 18.56
CA ILE A 189 1.84 12.44 19.86
C ILE A 189 0.86 11.36 20.30
N MET A 190 -0.44 11.57 20.06
CA MET A 190 -1.51 10.63 20.42
C MET A 190 -1.50 9.34 19.59
N ASN A 191 -0.68 9.24 18.54
CA ASN A 191 -0.45 7.97 17.87
C ASN A 191 0.11 6.95 18.88
N PRO A 192 -0.49 5.76 19.05
CA PRO A 192 -0.06 4.79 20.06
C PRO A 192 1.44 4.44 20.01
N SER A 193 2.04 4.39 18.82
CA SER A 193 3.46 4.07 18.63
C SER A 193 4.39 5.20 19.08
N ILE A 194 3.93 6.45 19.02
CA ILE A 194 4.68 7.64 19.46
C ILE A 194 4.40 7.91 20.93
N LEU A 195 3.15 7.71 21.38
CA LEU A 195 2.77 7.87 22.77
C LEU A 195 3.53 6.92 23.70
N GLU A 196 3.78 5.69 23.26
CA GLU A 196 4.57 4.69 23.98
C GLU A 196 6.00 5.19 24.31
N PHE A 197 6.62 5.96 23.42
CA PHE A 197 7.94 6.59 23.67
C PHE A 197 7.90 7.48 24.92
N PHE A 198 6.83 8.27 25.11
CA PHE A 198 6.68 9.15 26.26
C PHE A 198 6.35 8.39 27.56
N TYR A 199 5.76 7.19 27.48
CA TYR A 199 5.52 6.34 28.65
C TYR A 199 6.77 5.55 29.10
N LEU A 200 7.67 5.21 28.18
CA LEU A 200 8.85 4.41 28.47
C LEU A 200 10.01 5.22 29.10
N GLU A 201 10.05 6.54 28.93
CA GLU A 201 11.04 7.41 29.58
C GLU A 201 10.72 7.73 31.07
N THR A 202 9.65 7.17 31.64
CA THR A 202 9.29 7.40 33.07
C THR A 202 9.86 6.38 34.05
N ILE A 203 10.76 5.49 33.62
CA ILE A 203 11.47 4.55 34.51
C ILE A 203 12.98 4.81 34.40
N ILE A 204 13.46 5.81 35.13
CA ILE A 204 14.85 5.92 35.61
C ILE A 204 14.78 6.11 37.13
#